data_AF-A0A357EJG7-F1
#
_entry.id   AF-A0A357EJG7-F1
#
_cell.length_a   1.000
_cell.length_b   1.000
_cell.length_c   1.000
_cell.angle_alpha   90.00
_cell.angle_beta   90.00
_cell.angle_gamma   90.00
#
_symmetry.space_group_name_H-M   'P 1'
#
loop_
_entity.id
_entity.type
_entity.pdbx_description
1 polymer ?
#
loop_
_entity_poly.entity_id
_entity_poly.type
_entity_poly.pdbx_seq_one_letter_code
_entity_poly.pdbx_strand_id
1 'polypeptide(L)'
;MATAADLMTPDIPRSDRHRTVGETIAGLRGHTWDEVGHVYLVDDQAVLTGQVPIERLLQAKEQATLAELEGLPPIEVLPGDGAETVALRAVQRHDADVAVIDARRRLLGAIPIGRLLALLHEEHVDNFLRMGGISRMDHLHLSLTAQQTLTQVRARLPWLMLGLAGGFLASGVASAFETSLKNEVALAFFLPLVVYMADAVGTQTETVLVRRLAYGEVELWAQLVKETFIGVSIGTIVAVVAAAGLWIWNGHPALAMVVGASLGVTAVVATVMASLLPLGLVRLGADPALASGPV
;
A
#
# COMPACT_ATOMS: atom_id res chain seq x y z
N MET A 1 1.23 -2.50 -13.34
CA MET A 1 2.02 -1.80 -12.30
C MET A 1 3.38 -1.49 -12.91
N ALA A 2 3.98 -0.36 -12.54
CA ALA A 2 5.33 -0.02 -12.99
C ALA A 2 6.34 -1.04 -12.43
N THR A 3 7.35 -1.36 -13.22
CA THR A 3 8.44 -2.26 -12.87
C THR A 3 9.73 -1.49 -12.67
N ALA A 4 10.73 -2.12 -12.08
CA ALA A 4 12.08 -1.56 -11.95
C ALA A 4 12.64 -1.11 -13.31
N ALA A 5 12.35 -1.86 -14.38
CA ALA A 5 12.76 -1.50 -15.75
C ALA A 5 12.16 -0.18 -16.25
N ASP A 6 10.91 0.12 -15.87
CA ASP A 6 10.21 1.33 -16.33
C ASP A 6 10.80 2.61 -15.70
N LEU A 7 11.45 2.47 -14.54
CA LEU A 7 12.00 3.59 -13.76
C LEU A 7 13.53 3.68 -13.81
N MET A 8 14.22 2.71 -14.41
CA MET A 8 15.69 2.72 -14.45
C MET A 8 16.23 3.67 -15.52
N THR A 9 17.42 4.21 -15.28
CA THR A 9 18.24 4.86 -16.31
C THR A 9 19.55 4.07 -16.46
N PRO A 10 20.01 3.80 -17.69
CA PRO A 10 21.31 3.19 -17.90
C PRO A 10 22.48 4.18 -17.75
N ASP A 11 22.21 5.50 -17.82
CA ASP A 11 23.21 6.55 -17.79
C ASP A 11 23.63 6.88 -16.35
N ILE A 12 24.52 6.05 -15.83
CA ILE A 12 24.99 6.09 -14.44
C ILE A 12 26.52 5.95 -14.36
N PRO A 13 27.16 6.56 -13.36
CA PRO A 13 28.57 6.38 -13.07
C PRO A 13 28.96 4.92 -12.79
N ARG A 14 29.96 4.42 -13.53
CA ARG A 14 30.53 3.07 -13.35
C ARG A 14 32.05 3.16 -13.32
N SER A 15 32.69 2.40 -12.43
CA SER A 15 34.15 2.36 -12.36
C SER A 15 34.65 1.01 -11.83
N ASP A 16 35.93 0.72 -12.06
CA ASP A 16 36.61 -0.40 -11.44
C ASP A 16 37.03 -0.05 -10.00
N ARG A 17 37.00 -1.03 -9.11
CA ARG A 17 37.28 -0.85 -7.68
C ARG A 17 38.71 -0.40 -7.37
N HIS A 18 39.67 -0.67 -8.25
CA HIS A 18 41.08 -0.31 -8.07
C HIS A 18 41.41 1.08 -8.61
N ARG A 19 40.47 1.74 -9.29
CA ARG A 19 40.67 3.11 -9.79
C ARG A 19 40.77 4.10 -8.64
N THR A 20 41.55 5.16 -8.85
CA THR A 20 41.69 6.23 -7.84
C THR A 20 40.51 7.20 -7.87
N VAL A 21 40.28 7.89 -6.75
CA VAL A 21 39.26 8.95 -6.64
C VAL A 21 39.50 10.04 -7.68
N GLY A 22 40.75 10.50 -7.84
CA GLY A 22 41.09 11.57 -8.77
C GLY A 22 40.74 11.22 -10.22
N GLU A 23 41.10 10.02 -10.67
CA GLU A 23 40.76 9.52 -12.01
C GLU A 23 39.25 9.36 -12.20
N THR A 24 38.56 8.89 -11.16
CA THR A 24 37.11 8.70 -11.21
C THR A 24 36.41 10.06 -11.33
N ILE A 25 36.72 11.03 -10.45
CA ILE A 25 36.16 12.39 -10.50
C ILE A 25 36.47 13.06 -11.84
N ALA A 26 37.67 12.90 -12.38
CA ALA A 26 38.02 13.43 -13.70
C ALA A 26 37.14 12.83 -14.81
N GLY A 27 36.82 11.54 -14.74
CA GLY A 27 35.92 10.86 -15.68
C GLY A 27 34.44 11.24 -15.53
N LEU A 28 34.01 11.68 -14.35
CA LEU A 28 32.63 12.13 -14.12
C LEU A 28 32.37 13.55 -14.64
N ARG A 29 33.41 14.38 -14.75
CA ARG A 29 33.29 15.78 -15.16
C ARG A 29 32.98 15.91 -16.65
N GLY A 30 32.14 16.88 -16.99
CA GLY A 30 31.83 17.22 -18.39
C GLY A 30 30.71 16.37 -19.02
N HIS A 31 30.15 15.42 -18.28
CA HIS A 31 28.96 14.66 -18.66
C HIS A 31 27.78 15.01 -17.74
N THR A 32 26.59 15.13 -18.30
CA THR A 32 25.35 15.31 -17.54
C THR A 32 24.70 13.95 -17.38
N TRP A 33 24.92 13.33 -16.23
CA TRP A 33 24.35 12.04 -15.88
C TRP A 33 22.87 12.17 -15.51
N ASP A 34 22.09 11.16 -15.86
CA ASP A 34 20.70 11.06 -15.41
C ASP A 34 20.59 10.78 -13.89
N GLU A 35 21.56 10.08 -13.29
CA GLU A 35 21.64 9.76 -11.85
C GLU A 35 23.09 9.66 -11.37
N VAL A 36 23.41 10.21 -10.19
CA VAL A 36 24.79 10.32 -9.66
C VAL A 36 24.86 10.05 -8.15
N GLY A 37 23.83 9.46 -7.53
CA GLY A 37 23.85 9.13 -6.10
C GLY A 37 25.03 8.23 -5.73
N HIS A 38 25.32 7.23 -6.57
CA HIS A 38 26.46 6.34 -6.39
C HIS A 38 27.34 6.22 -7.64
N VAL A 39 28.62 5.92 -7.40
CA VAL A 39 29.50 5.28 -8.39
C VAL A 39 29.43 3.78 -8.17
N TYR A 40 28.89 3.08 -9.16
CA TYR A 40 28.78 1.63 -9.10
C TYR A 40 30.10 0.96 -9.50
N LEU A 41 30.53 0.02 -8.66
CA LEU A 41 31.77 -0.72 -8.88
C LEU A 41 31.47 -1.98 -9.69
N VAL A 42 32.07 -2.10 -10.87
CA VAL A 42 31.87 -3.24 -11.78
C VAL A 42 33.19 -3.89 -12.15
N ASP A 43 33.15 -5.19 -12.42
CA ASP A 43 34.30 -5.93 -12.96
C ASP A 43 34.35 -5.87 -14.50
N ASP A 44 35.35 -6.55 -15.09
CA ASP A 44 35.54 -6.64 -16.55
C ASP A 44 34.34 -7.26 -17.30
N GLN A 45 33.46 -7.99 -16.60
CA GLN A 45 32.24 -8.59 -17.15
C GLN A 45 30.99 -7.75 -16.88
N ALA A 46 31.16 -6.53 -16.36
CA ALA A 46 30.11 -5.61 -15.93
C ALA A 46 29.25 -6.13 -14.77
N VAL A 47 29.75 -7.10 -14.00
CA VAL A 47 29.09 -7.61 -12.80
C VAL A 47 29.19 -6.58 -11.69
N LEU A 48 28.07 -6.29 -11.03
CA LEU A 48 28.04 -5.37 -9.90
C LEU A 48 28.76 -5.97 -8.69
N THR A 49 29.83 -5.32 -8.25
CA THR A 49 30.67 -5.77 -7.13
C THR A 49 30.48 -4.93 -5.86
N GLY A 50 30.05 -3.68 -6.00
CA GLY A 50 29.86 -2.75 -4.88
C GLY A 50 29.38 -1.37 -5.33
N GLN A 51 29.33 -0.42 -4.41
CA GLN A 51 28.98 0.97 -4.70
C GLN A 51 29.72 1.94 -3.78
N VAL A 52 29.99 3.14 -4.27
CA VAL A 52 30.59 4.25 -3.50
C VAL A 52 29.63 5.45 -3.54
N PRO A 53 29.12 5.93 -2.39
CA PRO A 53 28.31 7.14 -2.34
C PRO A 53 29.10 8.34 -2.84
N ILE A 54 28.46 9.20 -3.65
CA ILE A 54 29.13 10.35 -4.24
C ILE A 54 29.69 11.30 -3.18
N GLU A 55 29.04 11.42 -2.02
CA GLU A 55 29.49 12.27 -0.93
C GLU A 55 30.80 11.79 -0.34
N ARG A 56 31.02 10.47 -0.27
CA ARG A 56 32.29 9.88 0.17
C ARG A 56 33.38 10.11 -0.86
N LEU A 57 33.07 9.96 -2.15
CA LEU A 57 34.01 10.23 -3.23
C LEU A 57 34.52 11.68 -3.18
N LEU A 58 33.62 12.65 -2.96
CA LEU A 58 33.95 14.07 -2.90
C LEU A 58 34.75 14.48 -1.64
N GLN A 59 34.67 13.70 -0.56
CA GLN A 59 35.41 13.95 0.69
C GLN A 59 36.77 13.24 0.77
N ALA A 60 37.01 12.27 -0.13
CA ALA A 60 38.20 11.45 -0.10
C ALA A 60 39.43 12.14 -0.70
N LYS A 61 40.61 11.61 -0.38
CA LYS A 61 41.87 12.03 -1.00
C LYS A 61 41.96 11.46 -2.43
N GLU A 62 42.51 12.23 -3.36
CA GLU A 62 42.57 11.85 -4.79
C GLU A 62 43.25 10.50 -5.04
N GLN A 63 44.25 10.14 -4.23
CA GLN A 63 45.02 8.91 -4.34
C GLN A 63 44.36 7.67 -3.70
N ALA A 64 43.28 7.83 -2.93
CA ALA A 64 42.57 6.69 -2.35
C ALA A 64 41.87 5.89 -3.46
N THR A 65 41.82 4.57 -3.31
CA THR A 65 41.12 3.70 -4.26
C THR A 65 39.61 3.65 -3.96
N LEU A 66 38.79 3.35 -4.96
CA LEU A 66 37.34 3.22 -4.75
C LEU A 66 36.98 2.07 -3.79
N ALA A 67 37.77 1.00 -3.77
CA ALA A 67 37.62 -0.11 -2.83
C ALA A 67 37.76 0.34 -1.35
N GLU A 68 38.56 1.37 -1.06
CA GLU A 68 38.70 1.91 0.30
C GLU A 68 37.47 2.72 0.75
N LEU A 69 36.66 3.18 -0.20
CA LEU A 69 35.50 4.07 0.04
C LEU A 69 34.16 3.35 -0.02
N GLU A 70 34.20 2.04 -0.27
CA GLU A 70 33.03 1.20 -0.49
C GLU A 70 31.99 1.37 0.63
N GLY A 71 30.75 1.57 0.21
CA GLY A 71 29.60 1.82 1.07
C GLY A 71 28.99 0.55 1.64
N LEU A 72 27.73 0.67 2.03
CA LEU A 72 26.89 -0.52 2.21
C LEU A 72 26.73 -1.23 0.86
N PRO A 73 26.54 -2.56 0.85
CA PRO A 73 26.24 -3.29 -0.37
C PRO A 73 25.03 -2.69 -1.08
N PRO A 74 25.06 -2.58 -2.43
CA PRO A 74 23.95 -2.03 -3.21
C PRO A 74 22.66 -2.81 -2.97
N ILE A 75 21.53 -2.11 -3.02
CA ILE A 75 20.25 -2.78 -3.20
C ILE A 75 20.19 -3.27 -4.65
N GLU A 76 20.07 -4.58 -4.81
CA GLU A 76 19.97 -5.23 -6.12
C GLU A 76 18.51 -5.60 -6.40
N VAL A 77 18.00 -5.18 -7.56
CA VAL A 77 16.66 -5.54 -8.04
C VAL A 77 16.72 -6.04 -9.47
N LEU A 78 15.77 -6.92 -9.83
CA LEU A 78 15.60 -7.40 -11.18
C LEU A 78 14.67 -6.47 -11.98
N PRO A 79 14.78 -6.40 -13.31
CA PRO A 79 13.95 -5.53 -14.14
C PRO A 79 12.43 -5.75 -13.96
N GLY A 80 12.04 -6.99 -13.65
CA GLY A 80 10.64 -7.37 -13.44
C GLY A 80 10.12 -7.12 -12.01
N ASP A 81 10.95 -6.65 -11.09
CA ASP A 81 10.52 -6.39 -9.72
C ASP A 81 9.53 -5.20 -9.69
N GLY A 82 8.51 -5.30 -8.84
CA GLY A 82 7.49 -4.26 -8.70
C GLY A 82 8.07 -2.97 -8.14
N ALA A 83 7.85 -1.84 -8.83
CA ALA A 83 8.48 -0.57 -8.52
C ALA A 83 8.14 -0.02 -7.12
N GLU A 84 6.93 -0.27 -6.61
CA GLU A 84 6.54 0.13 -5.25
C GLU A 84 7.38 -0.60 -4.19
N THR A 85 7.56 -1.91 -4.32
CA THR A 85 8.39 -2.70 -3.40
C THR A 85 9.85 -2.22 -3.45
N VAL A 86 10.37 -1.91 -4.64
CA VAL A 86 11.71 -1.32 -4.81
C VAL A 86 11.82 0.01 -4.07
N ALA A 87 10.82 0.89 -4.23
CA ALA A 87 10.80 2.19 -3.56
C ALA A 87 10.77 2.07 -2.02
N LEU A 88 9.97 1.14 -1.48
CA LEU A 88 9.91 0.88 -0.05
C LEU A 88 11.26 0.37 0.51
N ARG A 89 11.95 -0.52 -0.23
CA ARG A 89 13.29 -0.99 0.14
C ARG A 89 14.32 0.14 0.14
N ALA A 90 14.28 1.02 -0.86
CA ALA A 90 15.17 2.19 -0.94
C ALA A 90 15.00 3.12 0.27
N VAL A 91 13.75 3.44 0.62
CA VAL A 91 13.41 4.29 1.77
C VAL A 91 13.88 3.67 3.09
N GLN A 92 13.67 2.36 3.28
CA GLN A 92 14.07 1.66 4.51
C GLN A 92 15.58 1.67 4.74
N ARG A 93 16.37 1.68 3.66
CA ARG A 93 17.83 1.68 3.73
C ARG A 93 18.46 3.05 3.59
N HIS A 94 17.65 4.09 3.33
CA HIS A 94 18.11 5.45 3.07
C HIS A 94 19.12 5.53 1.90
N ASP A 95 18.95 4.67 0.89
CA ASP A 95 19.81 4.65 -0.29
C ASP A 95 19.37 5.73 -1.31
N ALA A 96 20.35 6.39 -1.94
CA ALA A 96 20.14 7.50 -2.89
C ALA A 96 19.67 7.05 -4.29
N ASP A 97 19.91 5.78 -4.64
CA ASP A 97 19.44 5.13 -5.85
C ASP A 97 19.44 3.61 -5.63
N VAL A 98 18.86 2.85 -6.57
CA VAL A 98 18.79 1.38 -6.51
C VAL A 98 19.34 0.76 -7.78
N ALA A 99 20.24 -0.23 -7.64
CA ALA A 99 20.86 -0.90 -8.77
C ALA A 99 19.91 -1.91 -9.42
N VAL A 100 19.77 -1.83 -10.75
CA VAL A 100 19.04 -2.82 -11.54
C VAL A 100 20.03 -3.74 -12.24
N ILE A 101 19.92 -5.04 -11.97
CA ILE A 101 20.82 -6.07 -12.48
C ILE A 101 20.09 -7.12 -13.31
N ASP A 102 20.79 -7.77 -14.23
CA ASP A 102 20.25 -8.94 -14.93
C ASP A 102 20.41 -10.24 -14.13
N ALA A 103 19.91 -11.36 -14.67
CA ALA A 103 20.00 -12.68 -14.05
C ALA A 103 21.45 -13.19 -13.83
N ARG A 104 22.45 -12.53 -14.44
CA ARG A 104 23.89 -12.82 -14.26
C ARG A 104 24.57 -11.78 -13.36
N ARG A 105 23.80 -10.95 -12.65
CA ARG A 105 24.26 -9.82 -11.81
C ARG A 105 25.00 -8.73 -12.57
N ARG A 106 24.81 -8.61 -13.88
CA ARG A 106 25.38 -7.50 -14.66
C ARG A 106 24.56 -6.24 -14.44
N LEU A 107 25.22 -5.12 -14.20
CA LEU A 107 24.58 -3.83 -13.95
C LEU A 107 23.95 -3.28 -15.23
N LEU A 108 22.63 -3.18 -15.25
CA LEU A 108 21.86 -2.61 -16.35
C LEU A 108 21.74 -1.10 -16.21
N GLY A 109 21.47 -0.62 -15.00
CA GLY A 109 21.26 0.80 -14.70
C GLY A 109 20.95 1.00 -13.22
N ALA A 110 20.47 2.19 -12.87
CA ALA A 110 19.98 2.49 -11.53
C ALA A 110 18.65 3.23 -11.60
N ILE A 111 17.89 3.18 -10.51
CA ILE A 111 16.65 3.91 -10.35
C ILE A 111 16.91 5.11 -9.44
N PRO A 112 16.76 6.35 -9.96
CA PRO A 112 16.84 7.57 -9.16
C PRO A 112 15.88 7.56 -7.98
N ILE A 113 16.32 8.02 -6.80
CA ILE A 113 15.39 8.24 -5.68
C ILE A 113 14.29 9.23 -6.04
N GLY A 114 14.58 10.23 -6.88
CA GLY A 114 13.57 11.19 -7.37
C GLY A 114 12.41 10.51 -8.12
N ARG A 115 12.71 9.47 -8.92
CA ARG A 115 11.67 8.69 -9.63
C ARG A 115 10.91 7.76 -8.68
N LEU A 116 11.60 7.15 -7.71
CA LEU A 116 10.95 6.35 -6.66
C LEU A 116 10.02 7.22 -5.78
N LEU A 117 10.44 8.44 -5.45
CA LEU A 117 9.63 9.39 -4.67
C LEU A 117 8.40 9.86 -5.46
N ALA A 118 8.55 10.17 -6.74
CA ALA A 118 7.43 10.52 -7.61
C ALA A 118 6.41 9.36 -7.70
N LEU A 119 6.89 8.13 -7.91
CA LEU A 119 6.04 6.94 -7.90
C LEU A 119 5.32 6.77 -6.55
N LEU A 120 6.03 6.84 -5.43
CA LEU A 120 5.43 6.71 -4.10
C LEU A 120 4.36 7.77 -3.85
N HIS A 121 4.57 8.99 -4.35
CA HIS A 121 3.58 10.06 -4.27
C HIS A 121 2.33 9.73 -5.12
N GLU A 122 2.53 9.31 -6.37
CA GLU A 122 1.44 8.92 -7.27
C GLU A 122 0.63 7.74 -6.72
N GLU A 123 1.29 6.69 -6.26
CA GLU A 123 0.64 5.52 -5.64
C GLU A 123 -0.05 5.88 -4.33
N HIS A 124 0.50 6.81 -3.54
CA HIS A 124 -0.19 7.31 -2.34
C HIS A 124 -1.49 8.04 -2.70
N VAL A 125 -1.47 8.89 -3.72
CA VAL A 125 -2.65 9.60 -4.21
C VAL A 125 -3.67 8.62 -4.79
N ASP A 126 -3.25 7.65 -5.61
CA ASP A 126 -4.16 6.64 -6.20
C ASP A 126 -4.83 5.82 -5.09
N ASN A 127 -4.06 5.31 -4.12
CA ASN A 127 -4.61 4.58 -2.98
C ASN A 127 -5.60 5.41 -2.16
N PHE A 128 -5.28 6.68 -1.89
CA PHE A 128 -6.18 7.58 -1.17
C PHE A 128 -7.48 7.83 -1.94
N LEU A 129 -7.41 8.01 -3.26
CA LEU A 129 -8.60 8.18 -4.11
C LEU A 129 -9.44 6.90 -4.17
N ARG A 130 -8.79 5.73 -4.26
CA ARG A 130 -9.47 4.42 -4.22
C ARG A 130 -10.22 4.21 -2.92
N MET A 131 -9.65 4.60 -1.77
CA MET A 131 -10.36 4.61 -0.47
C MET A 131 -11.68 5.39 -0.51
N GLY A 132 -11.74 6.46 -1.31
CA GLY A 132 -12.97 7.23 -1.54
C GLY A 132 -13.88 6.67 -2.64
N GLY A 133 -13.58 5.50 -3.21
CA GLY A 133 -14.34 4.90 -4.32
C GLY A 133 -14.13 5.58 -5.66
N ILE A 134 -13.03 6.32 -5.81
CA ILE A 134 -12.69 6.99 -7.05
C ILE A 134 -11.71 6.07 -7.80
N SER A 135 -12.17 5.49 -8.90
CA SER A 135 -11.32 4.65 -9.75
C SER A 135 -10.23 5.48 -10.43
N ARG A 136 -9.07 4.87 -10.69
CA ARG A 136 -7.90 5.48 -11.33
C ARG A 136 -8.31 6.36 -12.51
N MET A 137 -8.14 7.67 -12.35
CA MET A 137 -8.31 8.66 -13.41
C MET A 137 -6.92 9.01 -13.91
N ASP A 138 -6.61 8.68 -15.16
CA ASP A 138 -5.34 9.08 -15.78
C ASP A 138 -5.18 10.61 -15.68
N HIS A 139 -4.13 11.02 -14.97
CA HIS A 139 -3.58 12.38 -14.88
C HIS A 139 -4.57 13.48 -14.48
N LEU A 140 -4.91 13.53 -13.19
CA LEU A 140 -5.53 14.70 -12.56
C LEU A 140 -4.51 15.85 -12.42
N HIS A 141 -4.21 16.51 -13.53
CA HIS A 141 -3.84 17.92 -13.45
C HIS A 141 -5.10 18.70 -13.06
N LEU A 142 -5.12 19.26 -11.86
CA LEU A 142 -6.22 20.01 -11.25
C LEU A 142 -6.47 21.35 -11.99
N SER A 143 -6.99 21.29 -13.22
CA SER A 143 -7.45 22.47 -13.97
C SER A 143 -8.97 22.40 -14.22
N LEU A 144 -9.72 23.09 -13.37
CA LEU A 144 -11.19 23.16 -13.33
C LEU A 144 -11.83 23.43 -14.72
N THR A 145 -12.22 22.37 -15.43
CA THR A 145 -12.94 22.48 -16.72
C THR A 145 -14.15 21.54 -16.74
N ALA A 146 -15.25 21.92 -17.40
CA ALA A 146 -16.51 21.15 -17.42
C ALA A 146 -16.38 19.70 -17.94
N GLN A 147 -15.42 19.41 -18.82
CA GLN A 147 -15.10 18.05 -19.27
C GLN A 147 -14.58 17.15 -18.12
N GLN A 148 -13.99 17.72 -17.07
CA GLN A 148 -13.52 16.96 -15.90
C GLN A 148 -14.68 16.58 -14.96
N THR A 149 -15.75 17.36 -14.86
CA THR A 149 -16.91 17.04 -14.00
C THR A 149 -17.56 15.72 -14.41
N LEU A 150 -17.84 15.53 -15.70
CA LEU A 150 -18.43 14.28 -16.20
C LEU A 150 -17.49 13.08 -15.99
N THR A 151 -16.18 13.31 -16.10
CA THR A 151 -15.16 12.29 -15.85
C THR A 151 -15.17 11.85 -14.38
N GLN A 152 -15.27 12.79 -13.44
CA GLN A 152 -15.39 12.47 -12.01
C GLN A 152 -16.67 11.71 -11.66
N VAL A 153 -17.80 12.07 -12.27
CA VAL A 153 -19.06 11.31 -12.09
C VAL A 153 -18.87 9.87 -12.57
N ARG A 154 -18.30 9.67 -13.75
CA ARG A 154 -18.04 8.33 -14.32
C ARG A 154 -17.06 7.50 -13.49
N ALA A 155 -16.10 8.13 -12.82
CA ALA A 155 -15.14 7.43 -11.95
C ALA A 155 -15.74 6.95 -10.61
N ARG A 156 -16.80 7.62 -10.12
CA ARG A 156 -17.48 7.32 -8.85
C ARG A 156 -18.71 6.43 -9.02
N LEU A 157 -19.44 6.62 -10.12
CA LEU A 157 -20.75 5.99 -10.33
C LEU A 157 -20.71 4.45 -10.27
N PRO A 158 -19.71 3.74 -10.83
CA PRO A 158 -19.64 2.28 -10.71
C PRO A 158 -19.63 1.80 -9.27
N TRP A 159 -18.84 2.44 -8.40
CA TRP A 159 -18.78 2.14 -6.98
C TRP A 159 -20.11 2.42 -6.28
N LEU A 160 -20.70 3.59 -6.53
CA LEU A 160 -21.99 3.96 -5.96
C LEU A 160 -23.12 3.02 -6.40
N MET A 161 -23.12 2.57 -7.66
CA MET A 161 -24.11 1.62 -8.17
C MET A 161 -23.94 0.23 -7.55
N LEU A 162 -22.70 -0.19 -7.30
CA LEU A 162 -22.42 -1.44 -6.60
C LEU A 162 -22.91 -1.38 -5.15
N GLY A 163 -22.60 -0.30 -4.42
CA GLY A 163 -23.12 -0.06 -3.07
C GLY A 163 -24.65 0.04 -3.02
N LEU A 164 -25.28 0.67 -4.03
CA LEU A 164 -26.74 0.73 -4.15
C LEU A 164 -27.35 -0.67 -4.33
N ALA A 165 -26.76 -1.51 -5.17
CA ALA A 165 -27.19 -2.89 -5.35
C ALA A 165 -27.05 -3.69 -4.03
N GLY A 166 -25.94 -3.51 -3.32
CA GLY A 166 -25.74 -4.07 -1.98
C GLY A 166 -26.80 -3.60 -0.98
N GLY A 167 -27.15 -2.31 -1.01
CA GLY A 167 -28.22 -1.73 -0.19
C GLY A 167 -29.59 -2.35 -0.45
N PHE A 168 -29.93 -2.63 -1.72
CA PHE A 168 -31.17 -3.35 -2.04
C PHE A 168 -31.17 -4.79 -1.52
N LEU A 169 -30.04 -5.49 -1.60
CA LEU A 169 -29.90 -6.83 -1.04
C LEU A 169 -30.06 -6.81 0.49
N ALA A 170 -29.42 -5.87 1.17
CA ALA A 170 -29.53 -5.69 2.61
C ALA A 170 -30.97 -5.36 3.04
N SER A 171 -31.67 -4.51 2.28
CA SER A 171 -33.09 -4.22 2.49
C SER A 171 -33.96 -5.46 2.34
N GLY A 172 -33.68 -6.31 1.34
CA GLY A 172 -34.33 -7.60 1.16
C GLY A 172 -34.15 -8.51 2.38
N VAL A 173 -32.93 -8.62 2.92
CA VAL A 173 -32.67 -9.39 4.15
C VAL A 173 -33.42 -8.81 5.34
N ALA A 174 -33.39 -7.50 5.53
CA ALA A 174 -34.11 -6.83 6.62
C ALA A 174 -35.64 -7.07 6.54
N SER A 175 -36.21 -7.10 5.34
CA SER A 175 -37.64 -7.37 5.14
C SER A 175 -38.06 -8.76 5.62
N ALA A 176 -37.17 -9.76 5.57
CA ALA A 176 -37.44 -11.09 6.10
C ALA A 176 -37.63 -11.10 7.64
N PHE A 177 -37.17 -10.06 8.34
CA PHE A 177 -37.32 -9.88 9.79
C PHE A 177 -38.42 -8.88 10.18
N GLU A 178 -39.30 -8.50 9.26
CA GLU A 178 -40.36 -7.51 9.50
C GLU A 178 -41.24 -7.85 10.73
N THR A 179 -41.62 -9.12 10.89
CA THR A 179 -42.42 -9.55 12.06
C THR A 179 -41.66 -9.33 13.37
N SER A 180 -40.36 -9.61 13.40
CA SER A 180 -39.52 -9.40 14.59
C SER A 180 -39.37 -7.92 14.92
N LEU A 181 -39.20 -7.07 13.89
CA LEU A 181 -39.13 -5.62 14.05
C LEU A 181 -40.47 -5.01 14.49
N LYS A 182 -41.60 -5.58 14.09
CA LYS A 182 -42.93 -5.16 14.59
C LYS A 182 -43.13 -5.51 16.06
N ASN A 183 -42.60 -6.63 16.51
CA ASN A 183 -42.67 -7.05 17.91
C ASN A 183 -41.78 -6.18 18.81
N GLU A 184 -40.61 -5.78 18.32
CA GLU A 184 -39.67 -4.93 19.06
C GLU A 184 -39.14 -3.80 18.16
N VAL A 185 -39.91 -2.73 18.05
CA VAL A 185 -39.61 -1.58 17.17
C VAL A 185 -38.29 -0.91 17.54
N ALA A 186 -37.89 -0.96 18.82
CA ALA A 186 -36.64 -0.38 19.29
C ALA A 186 -35.40 -0.95 18.58
N LEU A 187 -35.44 -2.20 18.11
CA LEU A 187 -34.33 -2.81 17.35
C LEU A 187 -34.02 -2.04 16.07
N ALA A 188 -35.03 -1.45 15.42
CA ALA A 188 -34.85 -0.69 14.18
C ALA A 188 -33.99 0.57 14.38
N PHE A 189 -34.03 1.18 15.57
CA PHE A 189 -33.23 2.37 15.90
C PHE A 189 -31.72 2.08 15.98
N PHE A 190 -31.34 0.81 16.15
CA PHE A 190 -29.94 0.39 16.21
C PHE A 190 -29.40 -0.11 14.86
N LEU A 191 -30.24 -0.24 13.82
CA LEU A 191 -29.77 -0.62 12.48
C LEU A 191 -28.69 0.33 11.94
N PRO A 192 -28.83 1.67 12.02
CA PRO A 192 -27.77 2.58 11.57
C PRO A 192 -26.46 2.38 12.35
N LEU A 193 -26.54 2.08 13.64
CA LEU A 193 -25.36 1.83 14.48
C LEU A 193 -24.64 0.53 14.09
N VAL A 194 -25.39 -0.52 13.81
CA VAL A 194 -24.84 -1.81 13.35
C VAL A 194 -24.17 -1.65 11.99
N VAL A 195 -24.82 -0.97 11.05
CA VAL A 195 -24.27 -0.69 9.72
C VAL A 195 -22.99 0.14 9.82
N TYR A 196 -23.00 1.22 10.61
CA TYR A 196 -21.81 2.04 10.84
C TYR A 196 -20.66 1.22 11.43
N MET A 197 -20.93 0.34 12.40
CA MET A 197 -19.89 -0.47 13.03
C MET A 197 -19.29 -1.50 12.09
N ALA A 198 -20.10 -2.12 11.23
CA ALA A 198 -19.61 -3.00 10.18
C ALA A 198 -18.66 -2.25 9.23
N ASP A 199 -19.08 -1.07 8.74
CA ASP A 199 -18.32 -0.24 7.83
C ASP A 199 -16.99 0.26 8.46
N ALA A 200 -17.05 0.78 9.69
CA ALA A 200 -15.88 1.29 10.39
C ALA A 200 -14.83 0.19 10.68
N VAL A 201 -15.27 -0.98 11.17
CA VAL A 201 -14.37 -2.10 11.45
C VAL A 201 -13.82 -2.71 10.16
N GLY A 202 -14.67 -2.85 9.14
CA GLY A 202 -14.28 -3.35 7.82
C GLY A 202 -13.20 -2.47 7.18
N THR A 203 -13.47 -1.16 7.07
CA THR A 203 -12.54 -0.18 6.49
C THR A 203 -11.20 -0.15 7.23
N GLN A 204 -11.21 -0.20 8.57
CA GLN A 204 -9.98 -0.25 9.36
C GLN A 204 -9.16 -1.52 9.10
N THR A 205 -9.83 -2.67 9.06
CA THR A 205 -9.20 -3.97 8.80
C THR A 205 -8.56 -3.98 7.42
N GLU A 206 -9.32 -3.56 6.40
CA GLU A 206 -8.87 -3.50 5.02
C GLU A 206 -7.67 -2.56 4.83
N THR A 207 -7.75 -1.35 5.39
CA THR A 207 -6.66 -0.35 5.30
C THR A 207 -5.35 -0.91 5.85
N VAL A 208 -5.40 -1.55 7.02
CA VAL A 208 -4.21 -2.16 7.64
C VAL A 208 -3.70 -3.32 6.79
N LEU A 209 -4.59 -4.15 6.27
CA LEU A 209 -4.23 -5.34 5.52
C LEU A 209 -3.63 -5.00 4.15
N VAL A 210 -4.26 -4.14 3.36
CA VAL A 210 -3.73 -3.67 2.07
C VAL A 210 -2.34 -3.07 2.25
N ARG A 211 -2.15 -2.25 3.29
CA ARG A 211 -0.84 -1.67 3.59
C ARG A 211 0.20 -2.73 3.96
N ARG A 212 -0.16 -3.75 4.74
CA ARG A 212 0.74 -4.87 5.08
C ARG A 212 1.15 -5.65 3.83
N LEU A 213 0.20 -5.92 2.93
CA LEU A 213 0.43 -6.67 1.68
C LEU A 213 1.39 -5.93 0.73
N ALA A 214 1.38 -4.59 0.72
CA ALA A 214 2.30 -3.78 -0.09
C ALA A 214 3.79 -3.92 0.32
N TYR A 215 4.08 -4.28 1.58
CA TYR A 215 5.45 -4.42 2.09
C TYR A 215 6.12 -5.77 1.77
N GLY A 216 5.43 -6.74 1.17
CA GLY A 216 6.02 -8.00 0.70
C GLY A 216 5.15 -9.25 0.91
N GLU A 217 5.77 -10.43 0.74
CA GLU A 217 5.09 -11.72 0.86
C GLU A 217 4.59 -11.96 2.29
N VAL A 218 3.27 -11.99 2.46
CA VAL A 218 2.61 -12.28 3.73
C VAL A 218 1.97 -13.66 3.65
N GLU A 219 2.15 -14.48 4.69
CA GLU A 219 1.47 -15.77 4.77
C GLU A 219 -0.03 -15.53 4.98
N LEU A 220 -0.83 -15.78 3.94
CA LEU A 220 -2.23 -15.37 3.86
C LEU A 220 -3.07 -15.98 4.98
N TRP A 221 -2.80 -17.24 5.37
CA TRP A 221 -3.57 -17.93 6.40
C TRP A 221 -3.27 -17.37 7.79
N ALA A 222 -1.99 -17.22 8.16
CA ALA A 222 -1.58 -16.59 9.41
C ALA A 222 -2.12 -15.17 9.54
N GLN A 223 -2.16 -14.42 8.44
CA GLN A 223 -2.73 -13.08 8.43
C GLN A 223 -4.25 -13.10 8.67
N LEU A 224 -5.00 -14.02 8.04
CA LEU A 224 -6.44 -14.17 8.29
C LEU A 224 -6.73 -14.56 9.74
N VAL A 225 -5.98 -15.51 10.30
CA VAL A 225 -6.13 -15.94 11.71
C VAL A 225 -5.85 -14.78 12.66
N LYS A 226 -4.79 -14.01 12.39
CA LYS A 226 -4.43 -12.83 13.18
C LYS A 226 -5.52 -11.76 13.13
N GLU A 227 -6.04 -11.41 11.96
CA GLU A 227 -7.11 -10.42 11.84
C GLU A 227 -8.39 -10.92 12.51
N THR A 228 -8.73 -12.21 12.38
CA THR A 228 -9.88 -12.80 13.10
C THR A 228 -9.74 -12.63 14.60
N PHE A 229 -8.55 -12.84 15.18
CA PHE A 229 -8.31 -12.63 16.60
C PHE A 229 -8.46 -11.15 17.01
N ILE A 230 -7.98 -10.22 16.18
CA ILE A 230 -8.17 -8.77 16.39
C ILE A 230 -9.66 -8.43 16.36
N GLY A 231 -10.41 -8.94 15.37
CA GLY A 231 -11.85 -8.75 15.23
C GLY A 231 -12.64 -9.28 16.43
N VAL A 232 -12.29 -10.46 16.95
CA VAL A 232 -12.89 -11.01 18.18
C VAL A 232 -12.60 -10.14 19.40
N SER A 233 -11.37 -9.63 19.51
CA SER A 233 -10.98 -8.75 20.61
C SER A 233 -11.75 -7.43 20.57
N ILE A 234 -11.77 -6.76 19.41
CA ILE A 234 -12.52 -5.51 19.21
C ILE A 234 -14.02 -5.75 19.39
N GLY A 235 -14.58 -6.79 18.77
CA GLY A 235 -15.99 -7.14 18.86
C GLY A 235 -16.44 -7.40 20.30
N THR A 236 -15.61 -8.06 21.11
CA THR A 236 -15.89 -8.28 22.53
C THR A 236 -15.95 -6.96 23.30
N ILE A 237 -14.99 -6.06 23.08
CA ILE A 237 -14.96 -4.74 23.73
C ILE A 237 -16.18 -3.92 23.31
N VAL A 238 -16.49 -3.86 22.01
CA VAL A 238 -17.65 -3.15 21.47
C VAL A 238 -18.94 -3.71 22.06
N ALA A 239 -19.09 -5.03 22.13
CA ALA A 239 -20.27 -5.67 22.69
C ALA A 239 -20.51 -5.29 24.15
N VAL A 240 -19.45 -5.34 24.97
CA VAL A 240 -19.52 -4.99 26.40
C VAL A 240 -19.84 -3.51 26.58
N VAL A 241 -19.14 -2.63 25.88
CA VAL A 241 -19.34 -1.17 25.99
C VAL A 241 -20.74 -0.77 25.51
N ALA A 242 -21.19 -1.32 24.38
CA ALA A 242 -22.52 -1.04 23.86
C ALA A 242 -23.62 -1.57 24.79
N ALA A 243 -23.52 -2.83 25.26
CA ALA A 243 -24.49 -3.38 26.20
C ALA A 243 -24.56 -2.58 27.50
N ALA A 244 -23.42 -2.19 28.07
CA ALA A 244 -23.37 -1.36 29.27
C ALA A 244 -24.00 0.02 29.03
N GLY A 245 -23.63 0.70 27.94
CA GLY A 245 -24.17 2.01 27.58
C GLY A 245 -25.68 1.99 27.34
N LEU A 246 -26.18 1.00 26.59
CA LEU A 246 -27.61 0.85 26.33
C LEU A 246 -28.40 0.51 27.59
N TRP A 247 -27.83 -0.31 28.48
CA TRP A 247 -28.48 -0.63 29.74
C TRP A 247 -28.63 0.61 30.62
N ILE A 248 -27.57 1.42 30.74
CA ILE A 248 -27.61 2.68 31.49
C ILE A 248 -28.62 3.64 30.88
N TRP A 249 -28.71 3.72 29.54
CA TRP A 249 -29.58 4.66 28.87
C TRP A 249 -31.06 4.26 28.91
N ASN A 250 -31.38 3.03 28.49
CA ASN A 250 -32.77 2.61 28.26
C ASN A 250 -33.34 1.75 29.40
N GLY A 251 -32.51 1.29 30.34
CA GLY A 251 -32.96 0.45 31.46
C GLY A 251 -33.46 -0.96 31.08
N HIS A 252 -33.42 -1.34 29.79
CA HIS A 252 -33.90 -2.62 29.27
C HIS A 252 -32.73 -3.59 29.03
N PRO A 253 -32.42 -4.50 29.98
CA PRO A 253 -31.23 -5.35 29.90
C PRO A 253 -31.28 -6.35 28.74
N ALA A 254 -32.46 -6.87 28.39
CA ALA A 254 -32.61 -7.80 27.27
C ALA A 254 -32.24 -7.14 25.93
N LEU A 255 -32.77 -5.94 25.67
CA LEU A 255 -32.46 -5.15 24.47
C LEU A 255 -30.98 -4.80 24.42
N ALA A 256 -30.42 -4.35 25.54
CA ALA A 256 -29.00 -4.00 25.65
C ALA A 256 -28.08 -5.18 25.33
N MET A 257 -28.38 -6.37 25.84
CA MET A 257 -27.61 -7.59 25.53
C MET A 257 -27.73 -8.00 24.06
N VAL A 258 -28.94 -7.97 23.49
CA VAL A 258 -29.16 -8.33 22.08
C VAL A 258 -28.40 -7.40 21.15
N VAL A 259 -28.50 -6.09 21.36
CA VAL A 259 -27.81 -5.10 20.53
C VAL A 259 -26.30 -5.17 20.74
N GLY A 260 -25.82 -5.28 21.98
CA GLY A 260 -24.39 -5.43 22.27
C GLY A 260 -23.79 -6.69 21.62
N ALA A 261 -24.43 -7.85 21.79
CA ALA A 261 -23.99 -9.08 21.15
C ALA A 261 -24.02 -8.98 19.62
N SER A 262 -25.07 -8.37 19.05
CA SER A 262 -25.19 -8.13 17.60
C SER A 262 -24.02 -7.29 17.09
N LEU A 263 -23.66 -6.19 17.78
CA LEU A 263 -22.52 -5.35 17.41
C LEU A 263 -21.20 -6.10 17.49
N GLY A 264 -21.01 -6.94 18.52
CA GLY A 264 -19.79 -7.75 18.65
C GLY A 264 -19.64 -8.76 17.52
N VAL A 265 -20.71 -9.50 17.21
CA VAL A 265 -20.74 -10.44 16.08
C VAL A 265 -20.53 -9.69 14.76
N THR A 266 -21.16 -8.54 14.59
CA THR A 266 -21.01 -7.69 13.41
C THR A 266 -19.56 -7.29 13.20
N ALA A 267 -18.86 -6.85 14.25
CA ALA A 267 -17.45 -6.49 14.15
C ALA A 267 -16.57 -7.69 13.71
N VAL A 268 -16.79 -8.87 14.29
CA VAL A 268 -16.05 -10.09 13.90
C VAL A 268 -16.29 -10.45 12.44
N VAL A 269 -17.56 -10.47 12.00
CA VAL A 269 -17.91 -10.80 10.62
C VAL A 269 -17.35 -9.76 9.66
N ALA A 270 -17.44 -8.46 10.00
CA ALA A 270 -16.88 -7.38 9.20
C ALA A 270 -15.37 -7.53 9.02
N THR A 271 -14.62 -7.80 10.11
CA THR A 271 -13.17 -8.03 10.03
C THR A 271 -12.82 -9.22 9.14
N VAL A 272 -13.54 -10.34 9.27
CA VAL A 272 -13.28 -11.53 8.44
C VAL A 272 -13.57 -11.24 6.98
N MET A 273 -14.73 -10.66 6.66
CA MET A 273 -15.12 -10.34 5.28
C MET A 273 -14.18 -9.33 4.64
N ALA A 274 -13.81 -8.27 5.36
CA ALA A 274 -12.85 -7.26 4.91
C ALA A 274 -11.44 -7.83 4.73
N SER A 275 -11.08 -8.89 5.47
CA SER A 275 -9.80 -9.58 5.27
C SER A 275 -9.80 -10.47 4.04
N LEU A 276 -10.92 -11.12 3.73
CA LEU A 276 -11.01 -12.10 2.64
C LEU A 276 -10.83 -11.45 1.26
N LEU A 277 -11.33 -10.22 1.07
CA LEU A 277 -11.29 -9.57 -0.24
C LEU A 277 -9.85 -9.26 -0.71
N PRO A 278 -8.98 -8.54 0.05
CA PRO A 278 -7.60 -8.31 -0.34
C PRO A 278 -6.78 -9.61 -0.45
N LEU A 279 -6.95 -10.55 0.48
CA LEU A 279 -6.24 -11.84 0.44
C LEU A 279 -6.64 -12.67 -0.78
N GLY A 280 -7.92 -12.63 -1.16
CA GLY A 280 -8.45 -13.25 -2.36
C GLY A 280 -7.84 -12.68 -3.64
N LEU A 281 -7.72 -11.35 -3.72
CA LEU A 281 -7.07 -10.68 -4.85
C LEU A 281 -5.61 -11.10 -4.99
N VAL A 282 -4.84 -11.09 -3.90
CA VAL A 282 -3.44 -11.55 -3.91
C VAL A 282 -3.34 -13.00 -4.38
N ARG A 283 -4.24 -13.88 -3.90
CA ARG A 283 -4.26 -15.30 -4.32
C ARG A 283 -4.58 -15.48 -5.80
N LEU A 284 -5.31 -14.54 -6.41
CA LEU A 284 -5.61 -14.50 -7.85
C LEU A 284 -4.53 -13.77 -8.66
N GLY A 285 -3.47 -13.26 -8.02
CA GLY A 285 -2.43 -12.45 -8.66
C GLY A 285 -2.88 -11.04 -9.03
N ALA A 286 -3.98 -10.56 -8.44
CA ALA A 286 -4.49 -9.21 -8.60
C ALA A 286 -3.96 -8.28 -7.51
N ASP A 287 -3.97 -6.97 -7.81
CA ASP A 287 -3.56 -5.91 -6.89
C ASP A 287 -4.54 -5.82 -5.69
N PRO A 288 -4.09 -6.05 -4.44
CA PRO A 288 -4.95 -5.94 -3.25
C PRO A 288 -5.52 -4.54 -3.02
N ALA A 289 -4.89 -3.48 -3.54
CA ALA A 289 -5.41 -2.12 -3.44
C ALA A 289 -6.68 -1.88 -4.28
N LEU A 290 -7.12 -2.86 -5.08
CA LEU A 290 -8.45 -2.82 -5.71
C LEU A 290 -9.58 -3.07 -4.71
N ALA A 291 -9.28 -3.71 -3.58
CA ALA A 291 -10.27 -3.98 -2.54
C ALA A 291 -10.70 -2.70 -1.83
N SER A 292 -9.79 -1.74 -1.64
CA SER A 292 -9.96 -0.57 -0.76
C SER A 292 -11.05 0.43 -1.15
N GLY A 293 -11.90 0.14 -2.13
CA GLY A 293 -13.07 0.95 -2.43
C GLY A 293 -14.18 0.77 -1.40
N PRO A 294 -15.21 1.64 -1.41
CA PRO A 294 -16.36 1.56 -0.52
C PRO A 294 -17.27 0.38 -0.94
N VAL A 295 -16.91 -0.83 -0.51
CA VAL A 295 -17.63 -2.10 -0.76
C VAL A 295 -18.45 -2.56 0.42
#